data_AF-A0A5B2YW52-F1
#
_entry.id   AF-A0A5B2YW52-F1
#
_cell.length_a   1.000
_cell.length_b   1.000
_cell.length_c   1.000
_cell.angle_alpha   90.00
_cell.angle_beta   90.00
_cell.angle_gamma   90.00
#
_symmetry.space_group_name_H-M   'P 1'
#
loop_
_entity.id
_entity.type
_entity.pdbx_description
1 polymer ?
#
loop_
_entity_poly.entity_id
_entity_poly.type
_entity_poly.pdbx_seq_one_letter_code
_entity_poly.pdbx_strand_id
1 'polypeptide(L)'
;DTTAPTVKAIGNQTKEVNTAIDPIKIDASDNSGQAVTNKVSGLPSGVTFNPDTNTIIGTPTKVGSYPITVITTDADGNETTTSFTITVQDTTAPTVTPIA
;
A
#
# COMPACT_ATOMS: atom_id res chain seq x y z
N ASP A 1 7.18 24.15 -11.34
CA ASP A 1 8.24 23.37 -10.67
C ASP A 1 8.94 22.49 -11.72
N THR A 2 10.16 22.03 -11.50
CA THR A 2 10.84 21.01 -12.35
C THR A 2 11.45 19.87 -11.54
N THR A 3 11.25 19.85 -10.22
CA THR A 3 11.78 18.81 -9.34
C THR A 3 10.65 17.84 -9.03
N ALA A 4 10.93 16.54 -9.03
CA ALA A 4 9.92 15.54 -8.72
C ALA A 4 9.63 15.47 -7.21
N PRO A 5 8.39 15.10 -6.82
CA PRO A 5 8.04 14.95 -5.42
C PRO A 5 8.86 13.84 -4.77
N THR A 6 9.10 13.95 -3.48
CA THR A 6 9.77 12.92 -2.68
C THR A 6 8.74 12.09 -1.91
N VAL A 7 8.99 10.79 -1.78
CA VAL A 7 8.16 9.87 -0.98
C VAL A 7 9.05 9.24 0.09
N LYS A 8 8.60 9.28 1.34
CA LYS A 8 9.28 8.58 2.43
C LYS A 8 9.30 7.09 2.13
N ALA A 9 10.45 6.45 2.36
CA ALA A 9 10.63 5.04 2.05
C ALA A 9 9.55 4.15 2.70
N ILE A 10 8.93 3.31 1.87
CA ILE A 10 7.96 2.30 2.29
C ILE A 10 8.63 0.93 2.17
N GLY A 11 8.76 0.23 3.30
CA GLY A 11 9.33 -1.12 3.32
C GLY A 11 8.35 -2.18 2.81
N ASN A 12 8.88 -3.34 2.42
CA ASN A 12 8.06 -4.51 2.13
C ASN A 12 7.27 -4.94 3.38
N GLN A 13 6.08 -5.49 3.15
CA GLN A 13 5.14 -5.92 4.18
C GLN A 13 4.88 -7.41 4.08
N THR A 14 4.62 -8.05 5.22
CA THR A 14 4.13 -9.43 5.30
C THR A 14 2.92 -9.47 6.23
N LYS A 15 1.82 -10.08 5.78
CA LYS A 15 0.59 -10.17 6.57
C LYS A 15 -0.11 -11.52 6.39
N GLU A 16 -0.85 -11.91 7.41
CA GLU A 16 -1.71 -13.08 7.40
C GLU A 16 -2.96 -12.81 6.54
N VAL A 17 -3.36 -13.80 5.74
CA VAL A 17 -4.62 -13.76 4.97
C VAL A 17 -5.81 -13.59 5.92
N ASN A 18 -6.84 -12.85 5.47
CA ASN A 18 -8.04 -12.53 6.24
C ASN A 18 -7.80 -11.71 7.53
N THR A 19 -6.59 -11.15 7.71
CA THR A 19 -6.28 -10.21 8.80
C THR A 19 -6.04 -8.82 8.24
N ALA A 20 -6.60 -7.78 8.87
CA ALA A 20 -6.42 -6.39 8.43
C ALA A 20 -4.92 -6.02 8.40
N ILE A 21 -4.47 -5.33 7.33
CA ILE A 21 -3.11 -4.78 7.26
C ILE A 21 -2.95 -3.64 8.26
N ASP A 22 -1.71 -3.39 8.68
CA ASP A 22 -1.41 -2.13 9.35
C ASP A 22 -1.50 -1.01 8.31
N PRO A 23 -2.16 0.14 8.61
CA PRO A 23 -2.32 1.20 7.63
C PRO A 23 -0.98 1.69 7.07
N ILE A 24 -0.82 1.67 5.75
CA ILE A 24 0.40 2.14 5.08
C ILE A 24 0.15 3.56 4.59
N LYS A 25 0.73 4.55 5.28
CA LYS A 25 0.66 5.95 4.88
C LYS A 25 1.68 6.24 3.78
N ILE A 26 1.22 6.82 2.67
CA ILE A 26 2.10 7.43 1.67
C ILE A 26 2.40 8.84 2.16
N ASP A 27 3.61 9.05 2.67
CA ASP A 27 4.11 10.33 3.15
C ASP A 27 4.99 10.93 2.07
N ALA A 28 4.46 11.94 1.38
CA ALA A 28 5.07 12.52 0.21
C ALA A 28 5.01 14.05 0.28
N SER A 29 6.06 14.70 -0.19
CA SER A 29 6.20 16.15 -0.22
C SER A 29 6.92 16.59 -1.48
N ASP A 30 6.66 17.82 -1.89
CA ASP A 30 7.27 18.44 -3.05
C ASP A 30 7.93 19.77 -2.66
N ASN A 31 8.97 20.19 -3.38
CA ASN A 31 9.68 21.44 -3.08
C ASN A 31 8.83 22.69 -3.35
N SER A 32 7.78 22.61 -4.17
CA SER A 32 6.82 23.71 -4.34
C SER A 32 5.98 23.96 -3.08
N GLY A 33 5.89 22.99 -2.17
CA GLY A 33 4.97 23.02 -1.03
C GLY A 33 3.50 22.84 -1.39
N GLN A 34 3.18 22.60 -2.67
CA GLN A 34 1.83 22.27 -3.12
C GLN A 34 1.49 20.81 -2.79
N ALA A 35 0.19 20.49 -2.81
CA ALA A 35 -0.28 19.13 -2.60
C ALA A 35 0.15 18.21 -3.76
N VAL A 36 0.46 16.97 -3.44
CA VAL A 36 0.77 15.91 -4.41
C VAL A 36 -0.41 14.95 -4.54
N THR A 37 -0.55 14.31 -5.70
CA THR A 37 -1.56 13.29 -5.96
C THR A 37 -0.91 11.91 -6.05
N ASN A 38 -1.48 10.92 -5.37
CA ASN A 38 -0.99 9.54 -5.39
C ASN A 38 -1.93 8.61 -6.15
N LYS A 39 -1.37 7.75 -7.00
CA LYS A 39 -2.06 6.63 -7.63
C LYS A 39 -1.40 5.33 -7.20
N VAL A 40 -2.21 4.36 -6.77
CA VAL A 40 -1.72 3.08 -6.26
C VAL A 40 -2.28 1.93 -7.11
N SER A 41 -1.42 1.00 -7.51
CA SER A 41 -1.78 -0.19 -8.28
C SER A 41 -1.11 -1.45 -7.72
N GLY A 42 -1.63 -2.62 -8.10
CA GLY A 42 -1.09 -3.92 -7.67
C GLY A 42 -1.62 -4.42 -6.33
N LEU A 43 -2.61 -3.73 -5.73
CA LEU A 43 -3.17 -4.06 -4.42
C LEU A 43 -3.78 -5.48 -4.39
N PRO A 44 -3.58 -6.25 -3.30
CA PRO A 44 -4.30 -7.50 -3.06
C PRO A 44 -5.82 -7.28 -3.02
N SER A 45 -6.60 -8.31 -3.38
CA SER A 45 -8.06 -8.27 -3.20
C SER A 45 -8.42 -8.02 -1.73
N GLY A 46 -9.32 -7.07 -1.49
CA GLY A 46 -9.74 -6.65 -0.13
C GLY A 46 -8.88 -5.53 0.48
N VAL A 47 -7.84 -5.07 -0.22
CA VAL A 47 -7.03 -3.89 0.14
C VAL A 47 -7.32 -2.75 -0.83
N THR A 48 -7.43 -1.54 -0.30
CA THR A 48 -7.77 -0.32 -1.06
C THR A 48 -6.88 0.86 -0.67
N PHE A 49 -6.73 1.81 -1.58
CA PHE A 49 -6.11 3.10 -1.30
C PHE A 49 -7.19 4.15 -1.03
N ASN A 50 -7.09 4.85 0.11
CA ASN A 50 -7.90 6.01 0.44
C ASN A 50 -7.13 7.30 0.06
N PRO A 51 -7.57 8.05 -0.97
CA PRO A 51 -6.90 9.27 -1.40
C PRO A 51 -7.05 10.43 -0.40
N ASP A 52 -8.12 10.48 0.38
CA ASP A 52 -8.37 11.57 1.34
C ASP A 52 -7.35 11.55 2.48
N THR A 53 -6.99 10.35 2.94
CA THR A 53 -6.00 10.13 4.00
C THR A 53 -4.62 9.75 3.47
N ASN A 54 -4.49 9.52 2.16
CA ASN A 54 -3.29 8.98 1.53
C ASN A 54 -2.79 7.70 2.22
N THR A 55 -3.71 6.79 2.56
CA THR A 55 -3.41 5.52 3.26
C THR A 55 -3.94 4.31 2.51
N ILE A 56 -3.13 3.24 2.45
CA ILE A 56 -3.56 1.92 2.01
C ILE A 56 -4.07 1.16 3.24
N ILE A 57 -5.29 0.64 3.16
CA ILE A 57 -6.00 -0.04 4.25
C ILE A 57 -6.79 -1.23 3.70
N GLY A 58 -7.19 -2.15 4.58
CA GLY A 58 -8.10 -3.24 4.26
C GLY A 58 -7.60 -4.60 4.75
N THR A 59 -8.24 -5.66 4.24
CA THR A 59 -8.01 -7.04 4.66
C THR A 59 -7.80 -7.91 3.42
N PRO A 60 -6.58 -8.39 3.15
CA PRO A 60 -6.30 -9.23 1.99
C PRO A 60 -7.00 -10.58 2.12
N THR A 61 -7.65 -11.03 1.06
CA THR A 61 -8.44 -12.28 1.06
C THR A 61 -7.78 -13.44 0.34
N LYS A 62 -6.60 -13.22 -0.26
CA LYS A 62 -5.89 -14.24 -1.04
C LYS A 62 -4.39 -14.19 -0.79
N VAL A 63 -3.82 -15.35 -0.49
CA VAL A 63 -2.36 -15.55 -0.37
C VAL A 63 -1.65 -15.23 -1.68
N GLY A 64 -0.45 -14.68 -1.59
CA GLY A 64 0.35 -14.30 -2.75
C GLY A 64 1.37 -13.19 -2.46
N SER A 65 2.21 -12.92 -3.46
CA SER A 65 3.13 -11.78 -3.45
C SER A 65 2.61 -10.72 -4.41
N TYR A 66 2.38 -9.51 -3.90
CA TYR A 66 1.75 -8.43 -4.62
C TYR A 66 2.73 -7.26 -4.76
N PRO A 67 3.30 -7.03 -5.96
CA PRO A 67 4.12 -5.86 -6.22
C PRO A 67 3.23 -4.62 -6.29
N ILE A 68 3.41 -3.71 -5.35
CA ILE A 68 2.67 -2.45 -5.28
C ILE A 68 3.49 -1.38 -5.97
N THR A 69 2.82 -0.57 -6.78
CA THR A 69 3.40 0.63 -7.39
C THR A 69 2.60 1.84 -6.96
N VAL A 70 3.30 2.86 -6.49
CA VAL A 70 2.77 4.18 -6.16
C VAL A 70 3.39 5.18 -7.11
N ILE A 71 2.56 5.90 -7.85
CA ILE A 71 2.97 7.04 -8.67
C ILE A 71 2.49 8.29 -7.93
N THR A 72 3.45 9.14 -7.54
CA THR A 72 3.19 10.42 -6.91
C THR A 72 3.48 11.52 -7.92
N THR A 73 2.48 12.36 -8.20
CA THR A 73 2.57 13.45 -9.17
C THR A 73 2.35 14.79 -8.46
N ASP A 74 3.20 15.79 -8.73
CA ASP A 74 3.01 17.15 -8.25
C ASP A 74 2.00 17.94 -9.13
N ALA A 75 1.81 19.23 -8.83
CA ALA A 75 0.88 20.09 -9.57
C ALA A 75 1.37 20.47 -10.98
N ASP A 76 2.67 20.38 -11.25
CA ASP A 76 3.30 20.73 -12.52
C ASP A 76 3.52 19.48 -13.43
N GLY A 77 3.20 18.28 -12.92
CA GLY A 77 3.28 17.02 -13.64
C GLY A 77 4.58 16.24 -13.46
N ASN A 78 5.45 16.64 -12.52
CA ASN A 78 6.63 15.85 -12.20
C ASN A 78 6.24 14.62 -11.38
N GLU A 79 6.88 13.47 -11.65
CA GLU A 79 6.49 12.19 -11.06
C GLU A 79 7.64 11.48 -10.33
N THR A 80 7.27 10.82 -9.23
CA THR A 80 8.11 9.83 -8.56
C THR A 80 7.38 8.50 -8.46
N THR A 81 8.06 7.43 -8.87
CA THR A 81 7.55 6.05 -8.74
C THR A 81 8.20 5.37 -7.54
N THR A 82 7.37 4.91 -6.61
CA THR A 82 7.79 4.10 -5.45
C THR A 82 7.22 2.69 -5.59
N SER A 83 8.02 1.66 -5.33
CA SER A 83 7.57 0.26 -5.37
C SER A 83 7.96 -0.49 -4.10
N PHE A 84 7.06 -1.35 -3.63
CA PHE A 84 7.27 -2.25 -2.50
C PHE A 84 6.35 -3.47 -2.66
N THR A 85 6.61 -4.53 -1.89
CA THR A 85 5.80 -5.76 -1.96
C THR A 85 4.95 -5.92 -0.71
N ILE A 86 3.69 -6.34 -0.90
CA ILE A 86 2.87 -6.93 0.18
C ILE A 86 2.84 -8.44 -0.04
N THR A 87 3.40 -9.18 0.91
CA THR A 87 3.33 -10.65 0.95
C THR A 87 2.17 -11.06 1.84
N VAL A 88 1.20 -11.79 1.29
CA VAL A 88 0.08 -12.37 2.03
C VAL A 88 0.32 -13.87 2.18
N GLN A 89 0.40 -14.34 3.42
CA GLN A 89 0.66 -15.74 3.76
C GLN A 89 -0.47 -16.32 4.61
N ASP A 90 -0.55 -17.64 4.64
CA ASP A 90 -1.40 -18.40 5.57
C ASP A 90 -0.47 -19.16 6.51
N THR A 91 -0.44 -18.75 7.77
CA THR A 91 0.34 -19.37 8.84
C THR A 91 -0.56 -19.92 9.96
N THR A 92 -1.87 -19.79 9.80
CA THR A 92 -2.85 -20.24 10.79
C THR A 92 -3.25 -21.68 10.51
N ALA A 93 -2.87 -22.59 11.40
CA ALA A 93 -3.26 -23.99 11.30
C ALA A 93 -4.79 -24.16 11.44
N PRO A 94 -5.39 -25.18 10.78
CA PRO A 94 -6.81 -25.45 10.92
C PRO A 94 -7.17 -25.89 12.34
N THR A 95 -8.32 -25.42 12.83
CA THR A 95 -8.89 -25.88 14.11
C THR A 95 -9.89 -27.00 13.88
N VAL A 96 -9.73 -28.13 14.57
CA VAL A 96 -10.70 -29.23 14.58
C VAL A 96 -11.55 -29.13 15.85
N THR A 97 -12.87 -29.02 15.70
CA THR A 97 -13.82 -29.14 16.82
C THR A 97 -14.17 -30.61 17.03
N PRO A 98 -13.93 -31.22 18.21
CA PRO A 98 -14.35 -32.58 18.49
C PRO A 98 -15.86 -32.72 18.36
N ILE A 99 -16.33 -33.84 17.79
CA ILE A 99 -17.74 -34.23 17.87
C ILE A 99 -18.05 -34.68 19.30
N ALA A 100 -19.19 -34.22 19.85
CA ALA A 100 -19.70 -34.59 21.17
C ALA A 100 -20.57 -35.85 21.11
#